data_AF-A0AAN8PL01-F1
#
_entry.id   AF-A0AAN8PL01-F1
#
_cell.length_a   1.000
_cell.length_b   1.000
_cell.length_c   1.000
_cell.angle_alpha   90.00
_cell.angle_beta   90.00
_cell.angle_gamma   90.00
#
_symmetry.space_group_name_H-M   'P 1'
#
loop_
_entity.id
_entity.type
_entity.pdbx_description
1 polymer ?
#
loop_
_entity_poly.entity_id
_entity_poly.type
_entity_poly.pdbx_seq_one_letter_code
_entity_poly.pdbx_strand_id
1 'polypeptide(L)'
;MLKLFTCSALGSGGCVLYLWYLVVLTIHGNNLTNLFKIVPQEILPDDYGGQADSVQTLHDQHRKLVEGKYEKWIEEEEFYVIDERKRSKATTKKECFVSNTFRSLQID
;
A
#
# COMPACT_ATOMS: atom_id res chain seq x y z
N MET A 1 24.78 -16.15 -2.20
CA MET A 1 25.42 -15.82 -0.91
C MET A 1 25.22 -14.33 -0.63
N LEU A 2 24.24 -13.99 0.20
CA LEU A 2 24.15 -12.68 0.87
C LEU A 2 23.92 -13.02 2.35
N LYS A 3 24.83 -12.53 3.18
CA LYS A 3 25.02 -12.93 4.57
C LYS A 3 23.80 -12.53 5.42
N LEU A 4 23.10 -13.52 5.95
CA LEU A 4 22.19 -13.33 7.07
C LEU A 4 23.05 -13.00 8.31
N PHE A 5 22.83 -11.82 8.87
CA PHE A 5 23.39 -11.45 10.17
C PHE A 5 22.86 -12.43 11.21
N THR A 6 23.75 -13.26 11.74
CA THR A 6 23.52 -14.02 12.97
C THR A 6 23.48 -13.03 14.12
N CYS A 7 22.31 -12.83 14.74
CA CYS A 7 22.21 -12.22 16.06
C CYS A 7 21.93 -13.34 17.06
N SER A 8 22.99 -13.80 17.73
CA SER A 8 22.93 -14.76 18.83
C SER A 8 22.77 -14.02 20.16
N ALA A 9 21.71 -14.40 20.88
CA ALA A 9 21.47 -14.36 22.33
C ALA A 9 21.42 -13.00 23.05
N LEU A 10 20.24 -12.66 23.60
CA LEU A 10 20.01 -12.63 25.07
C LEU A 10 18.51 -12.49 25.39
N GLY A 11 18.09 -13.10 26.49
CA GLY A 11 16.69 -13.30 26.84
C GLY A 11 15.92 -12.06 27.31
N SER A 12 14.68 -12.36 27.70
CA SER A 12 13.64 -11.51 28.30
C SER A 12 12.80 -10.65 27.34
N GLY A 13 11.57 -11.14 27.13
CA GLY A 13 10.34 -10.35 27.25
C GLY A 13 10.19 -9.11 26.38
N GLY A 14 9.45 -9.27 25.28
CA GLY A 14 8.69 -8.18 24.66
C GLY A 14 9.32 -7.59 23.41
N CYS A 15 8.87 -8.09 22.25
CA CYS A 15 8.46 -7.30 21.07
C CYS A 15 8.36 -8.23 19.85
N VAL A 16 7.34 -9.09 19.83
CA VAL A 16 6.98 -9.90 18.63
C VAL A 16 6.09 -9.08 17.66
N LEU A 17 5.85 -7.79 17.92
CA LEU A 17 4.84 -7.01 17.20
C LEU A 17 5.38 -5.92 16.25
N TYR A 18 6.69 -5.84 16.03
CA TYR A 18 7.29 -4.81 15.16
C TYR A 18 8.09 -5.36 13.98
N LEU A 19 7.77 -6.58 13.51
CA LEU A 19 8.39 -7.15 12.31
C LEU A 19 7.36 -7.66 11.29
N TRP A 20 6.15 -7.10 11.29
CA TRP A 20 5.09 -7.47 10.34
C TRP A 20 4.78 -6.38 9.31
N TYR A 21 5.25 -5.15 9.50
CA TYR A 21 4.68 -4.00 8.77
C TYR A 21 5.56 -3.35 7.71
N LEU A 22 6.62 -4.00 7.22
CA LEU A 22 7.51 -3.36 6.23
C LEU A 22 8.06 -4.32 5.19
N VAL A 23 7.16 -5.04 4.51
CA VAL A 23 7.49 -5.64 3.22
C VAL A 23 6.46 -5.13 2.21
N VAL A 24 6.72 -3.94 1.67
CA VAL A 24 5.87 -3.29 0.66
C VAL A 24 6.19 -3.78 -0.76
N LEU A 25 7.40 -4.34 -0.97
CA LEU A 25 7.86 -4.81 -2.27
C LEU A 25 8.49 -6.20 -2.14
N THR A 26 7.86 -7.20 -2.75
CA THR A 26 8.40 -8.54 -2.91
C THR A 26 8.73 -8.79 -4.37
N ILE A 27 10.00 -9.05 -4.67
CA ILE A 27 10.45 -9.38 -6.03
C ILE A 27 10.52 -10.90 -6.11
N HIS A 28 9.66 -11.48 -6.95
CA HIS A 28 9.67 -12.91 -7.24
C HIS A 28 10.38 -13.12 -8.58
N GLY A 29 11.39 -13.99 -8.61
CA GLY A 29 12.01 -14.46 -9.85
C GLY A 29 11.17 -15.56 -10.50
N ASN A 30 11.80 -16.50 -11.20
CA ASN A 30 11.11 -17.63 -11.84
C ASN A 30 10.35 -18.57 -10.88
N ASN A 31 10.59 -18.47 -9.58
CA ASN A 31 9.99 -19.35 -8.57
C ASN A 31 8.72 -18.71 -7.98
N LEU A 32 7.56 -19.12 -8.49
CA LEU A 32 6.23 -18.66 -8.04
C LEU A 32 5.82 -19.24 -6.67
N THR A 33 6.54 -20.23 -6.15
CA THR A 33 6.23 -20.89 -4.86
C THR A 33 6.25 -19.94 -3.67
N ASN A 34 7.01 -18.85 -3.72
CA ASN A 34 7.03 -17.83 -2.67
C ASN A 34 5.86 -16.84 -2.80
N LEU A 35 5.31 -16.67 -4.00
CA LEU A 35 4.14 -15.80 -4.25
C LEU A 35 2.89 -16.39 -3.59
N PHE A 36 2.68 -17.70 -3.70
CA PHE A 36 1.52 -18.40 -3.12
C PHE A 36 1.45 -18.36 -1.59
N LYS A 37 2.54 -18.00 -0.91
CA LYS A 37 2.55 -17.80 0.55
C LYS A 37 1.94 -16.47 0.97
N ILE A 38 1.94 -15.50 0.05
CA ILE A 38 1.47 -14.13 0.27
C ILE A 38 0.07 -13.97 -0.33
N VAL A 39 -0.14 -14.52 -1.53
CA VAL A 39 -1.39 -14.41 -2.29
C VAL A 39 -2.01 -15.80 -2.44
N PRO A 40 -3.28 -16.02 -2.04
CA PRO A 40 -3.96 -17.30 -2.23
C PRO A 40 -4.05 -17.73 -3.70
N GLN A 41 -3.95 -19.04 -3.95
CA GLN A 41 -4.02 -19.60 -5.31
C GLN A 41 -5.40 -19.45 -5.96
N GLU A 42 -6.45 -19.38 -5.16
CA GLU A 42 -7.84 -19.29 -5.63
C GLU A 42 -8.13 -17.98 -6.39
N ILE A 43 -7.41 -16.91 -6.07
CA ILE A 43 -7.61 -15.59 -6.68
C ILE A 43 -6.62 -15.29 -7.82
N LEU A 44 -5.62 -16.16 -8.00
CA LEU A 44 -4.61 -16.00 -9.05
C LEU A 44 -5.14 -16.55 -10.37
N PRO A 45 -4.87 -15.87 -11.50
CA PRO A 45 -5.22 -16.39 -12.82
C PRO A 45 -4.53 -17.73 -13.08
N ASP A 46 -5.21 -18.58 -13.86
CA ASP A 46 -4.71 -19.86 -14.37
C ASP A 46 -3.33 -19.75 -15.06
N ASP A 47 -3.07 -18.67 -15.80
CA ASP A 47 -1.79 -18.40 -16.49
C ASP A 47 -0.57 -18.36 -15.55
N TYR A 48 -0.81 -18.05 -14.27
CA TYR A 48 0.21 -18.01 -13.22
C TYR A 48 0.18 -19.25 -12.30
N GLY A 49 -0.60 -20.27 -12.66
CA GLY A 49 -0.78 -21.50 -11.88
C GLY A 49 -1.78 -21.34 -10.72
N GLY A 50 -2.69 -20.37 -10.81
CA GLY A 50 -3.84 -20.25 -9.91
C GLY A 50 -5.08 -20.99 -10.42
N GLN A 51 -6.21 -20.76 -9.77
CA GLN A 51 -7.50 -21.38 -10.10
C GLN A 51 -8.55 -20.40 -10.68
N ALA A 52 -8.22 -19.11 -10.79
CA ALA A 52 -9.13 -18.12 -11.34
C ALA A 52 -9.15 -18.14 -12.87
N ASP A 53 -10.09 -17.39 -13.45
CA ASP A 53 -10.21 -17.18 -14.89
C ASP A 53 -8.92 -16.65 -15.51
N SER A 54 -8.78 -16.85 -16.83
CA SER A 54 -7.63 -16.38 -17.57
C SER A 54 -7.41 -14.89 -17.55
N VAL A 55 -6.15 -14.48 -17.67
CA VAL A 55 -5.78 -13.06 -17.61
C VAL A 55 -6.54 -12.26 -18.66
N GLN A 56 -6.74 -12.84 -19.85
CA GLN A 56 -7.52 -12.20 -20.92
C GLN A 56 -8.99 -12.03 -20.52
N THR A 57 -9.60 -13.05 -19.94
CA THR A 57 -11.01 -13.00 -19.52
C THR A 57 -11.21 -11.98 -18.41
N LEU A 58 -10.33 -11.98 -17.41
CA LEU A 58 -10.34 -10.99 -16.32
C LEU A 58 -10.12 -9.57 -16.85
N HIS A 59 -9.23 -9.41 -17.82
CA HIS A 59 -8.97 -8.12 -18.46
C HIS A 59 -10.23 -7.60 -19.18
N ASP A 60 -10.89 -8.45 -19.97
CA ASP A 60 -12.10 -8.09 -20.69
C ASP A 60 -13.27 -7.77 -19.75
N GLN A 61 -13.43 -8.54 -18.67
CA GLN A 61 -14.41 -8.27 -17.62
C GLN A 61 -14.15 -6.91 -16.97
N HIS A 62 -12.91 -6.63 -16.58
CA HIS A 62 -12.53 -5.36 -15.97
C HIS A 62 -12.74 -4.19 -16.94
N ARG A 63 -12.36 -4.36 -18.21
CA ARG A 63 -12.61 -3.36 -19.25
C ARG A 63 -14.09 -2.98 -19.35
N LYS A 64 -14.99 -3.97 -19.38
CA LYS A 64 -16.44 -3.73 -19.41
C LYS A 64 -16.94 -3.01 -18.15
N LEU A 65 -16.37 -3.30 -16.98
CA LEU A 65 -16.71 -2.60 -15.74
C LEU A 65 -16.28 -1.13 -15.79
N VAL A 66 -15.10 -0.84 -16.33
CA VAL A 66 -14.60 0.53 -16.51
C VAL A 66 -15.49 1.30 -17.48
N GLU A 67 -15.73 0.73 -18.67
CA GLU A 67 -16.55 1.36 -19.71
C GLU A 67 -18.02 1.52 -19.29
N GLY A 68 -18.59 0.60 -18.51
CA GLY A 68 -20.02 0.63 -18.17
C GLY A 68 -20.37 1.29 -16.85
N LYS A 69 -19.57 1.05 -15.80
CA LYS A 69 -19.92 1.44 -14.42
C LYS A 69 -19.11 2.63 -13.93
N TYR A 70 -17.83 2.71 -14.30
CA TYR A 70 -16.90 3.69 -13.76
C TYR A 70 -16.69 4.92 -14.64
N GLU A 71 -17.17 4.92 -15.89
CA GLU A 71 -17.06 6.06 -16.81
C GLU A 71 -17.48 7.39 -16.16
N LYS A 72 -18.71 7.46 -15.62
CA LYS A 72 -19.20 8.67 -14.95
C LYS A 72 -18.38 9.07 -13.72
N TRP A 73 -17.94 8.09 -12.94
CA TRP A 73 -17.12 8.37 -11.76
C TRP A 73 -15.76 8.96 -12.18
N ILE A 74 -15.17 8.46 -13.27
CA ILE A 74 -13.91 8.98 -13.82
C ILE A 74 -14.10 10.40 -14.38
N GLU A 75 -15.22 10.68 -15.05
CA GLU A 75 -15.56 12.04 -15.50
C GLU A 75 -15.73 13.01 -14.32
N GLU A 76 -16.37 12.55 -13.24
CA GLU A 76 -16.57 13.35 -12.03
C GLU A 76 -15.23 13.69 -11.32
N GLU A 77 -14.27 12.77 -11.31
CA GLU A 77 -12.91 12.97 -10.76
C GLU A 77 -12.18 14.17 -11.41
N GLU A 78 -12.45 14.48 -12.68
CA GLU A 78 -11.86 15.65 -13.35
C GLU A 78 -12.27 16.97 -12.68
N PHE A 79 -13.44 17.03 -12.05
CA PHE A 79 -13.92 18.24 -11.39
C PHE A 79 -13.35 18.43 -9.98
N TYR A 80 -12.80 17.39 -9.37
CA TYR A 80 -12.19 17.43 -8.03
C TYR A 80 -10.74 17.94 -8.08
N VAL A 81 -10.52 19.06 -8.77
CA VAL A 81 -9.20 19.72 -8.80
C VAL A 81 -9.02 20.61 -7.58
N ILE A 82 -7.88 20.43 -6.92
CA ILE A 82 -7.47 21.28 -5.81
C ILE A 82 -6.82 22.54 -6.38
N ASP A 83 -7.37 23.71 -6.06
CA ASP A 83 -6.72 24.98 -6.36
C ASP A 83 -5.43 25.11 -5.53
N GLU A 84 -4.29 24.83 -6.16
CA GLU A 84 -2.97 24.86 -5.53
C GLU A 84 -2.61 26.24 -4.95
N ARG A 85 -3.30 27.31 -5.36
CA ARG A 85 -3.11 28.66 -4.80
C ARG A 85 -3.66 28.78 -3.39
N LYS A 86 -4.68 27.98 -3.06
CA LYS A 86 -5.27 27.89 -1.71
C LYS A 86 -4.48 26.98 -0.78
N ARG A 87 -3.53 26.21 -1.32
CA ARG A 87 -2.59 25.44 -0.51
C ARG A 87 -1.77 26.44 0.30
N SER A 88 -1.86 26.37 1.63
CA SER A 88 -1.01 27.17 2.49
C SER A 88 0.45 26.86 2.14
N LYS A 89 1.13 27.84 1.55
CA LYS A 89 2.59 27.77 1.44
C LYS A 89 3.09 27.69 2.87
N ALA A 90 3.93 26.69 3.17
CA ALA A 90 4.50 26.55 4.50
C ALA A 90 5.46 27.71 4.74
N THR A 91 4.94 28.86 5.14
CA THR A 91 5.71 29.97 5.69
C THR A 91 6.14 29.51 7.09
N THR A 92 7.33 28.93 7.18
CA THR A 92 8.07 28.67 8.43
C THR A 92 7.24 28.09 9.59
N LYS A 93 6.97 26.78 9.58
CA LYS A 93 6.65 25.86 10.72
C LYS A 93 5.69 26.29 11.88
N LYS A 94 5.15 27.50 11.93
CA LYS A 94 4.45 28.03 13.12
C LYS A 94 2.96 28.30 12.90
N GLU A 95 2.48 28.39 11.66
CA GLU A 95 1.12 28.87 11.39
C GLU A 95 0.16 27.83 10.77
N CYS A 96 0.58 26.57 10.63
CA CYS A 96 -0.34 25.47 10.28
C CYS A 96 -0.89 24.78 11.54
N PHE A 97 -1.25 25.56 12.55
CA PHE A 97 -1.98 25.11 13.73
C PHE A 97 -3.36 25.77 13.67
N VAL A 98 -4.31 25.12 12.99
CA VAL A 98 -5.72 25.52 13.04
C VAL A 98 -6.20 25.27 14.47
N SER A 99 -6.17 26.34 15.28
CA SER A 99 -6.90 26.62 16.52
C SER A 99 -7.20 25.49 17.51
N ASN A 100 -6.42 24.42 17.55
CA ASN A 100 -6.51 23.45 18.63
C ASN A 100 -5.61 23.93 19.76
N THR A 101 -6.19 24.01 20.95
CA THR A 101 -5.62 24.53 22.21
C THR A 101 -4.49 23.63 22.72
N PHE A 102 -3.42 23.46 21.95
CA PHE A 102 -2.29 22.67 22.38
C PHE A 102 -1.49 23.48 23.40
N ARG A 103 -1.70 23.16 24.68
CA ARG A 103 -0.87 23.68 25.77
C ARG A 103 0.53 23.09 25.60
N SER A 104 1.52 23.95 25.42
CA SER A 104 2.92 23.53 25.32
C SER A 104 3.32 22.76 26.58
N LEU A 105 3.70 21.49 26.42
CA LEU A 105 4.34 20.69 27.45
C LEU A 105 5.82 21.10 27.51
N GLN A 106 6.24 21.75 28.60
CA GLN A 106 7.65 21.96 28.90
C GLN A 106 8.18 20.63 29.43
N ILE A 107 9.10 20.01 28.69
CA ILE A 107 9.83 18.81 29.15
C ILE A 107 11.13 19.33 29.75
N ASP A 108 11.30 19.08 31.05
CA ASP A 108 12.57 19.26 31.79
C ASP A 108 13.51 18.10 31.46
#